data_AF-A0A957J3D4-F1
#
_entry.id   AF-A0A957J3D4-F1
#
_cell.length_a   1.000
_cell.length_b   1.000
_cell.length_c   1.000
_cell.angle_alpha   90.00
_cell.angle_beta   90.00
_cell.angle_gamma   90.00
#
_symmetry.space_group_name_H-M   'P 1'
#
loop_
_entity.id
_entity.type
_entity.pdbx_description
1 polymer ?
#
loop_
_entity_poly.entity_id
_entity_poly.type
_entity_poly.pdbx_seq_one_letter_code
_entity_poly.pdbx_strand_id
1 'polypeptide(L)'
;MGRLTAVIIISLLFLFVAVGFAAPSAQSDVATPVVIIHLPIIIQPIGSPPPLPTPLLTATASPTPSGTAVPPTETAVPFQVCQICTYNAYNCDAFATQIEAQACHDHCFSLVGYDVHRLDADNDGIACEVLP
;
A
#
# COMPACT_ATOMS: atom_id res chain seq x y z
N MET A 1 -2.26 49.87 -27.73
CA MET A 1 -2.17 48.58 -28.46
C MET A 1 -2.33 47.33 -27.58
N GLY A 2 -1.79 47.25 -26.34
CA GLY A 2 -1.78 45.97 -25.59
C GLY A 2 -3.11 45.43 -25.02
N ARG A 3 -4.11 46.28 -24.77
CA ARG A 3 -5.42 45.82 -24.23
C ARG A 3 -6.30 45.13 -25.27
N LEU A 4 -6.16 45.50 -26.55
CA LEU A 4 -6.93 44.89 -27.64
C LEU A 4 -6.41 43.49 -27.98
N THR A 5 -5.09 43.30 -27.92
CA THR A 5 -4.43 42.00 -28.17
C THR A 5 -4.79 40.96 -27.11
N ALA A 6 -4.88 41.36 -25.84
CA ALA A 6 -5.25 40.45 -24.74
C ALA A 6 -6.69 39.94 -24.85
N VAL A 7 -7.64 40.79 -25.24
CA VAL A 7 -9.05 40.38 -25.40
C VAL A 7 -9.22 39.42 -26.58
N ILE A 8 -8.52 39.64 -27.69
CA ILE A 8 -8.57 38.76 -28.86
C ILE A 8 -7.98 37.38 -28.53
N ILE A 9 -6.86 37.32 -27.80
CA ILE A 9 -6.24 36.04 -27.39
C ILE A 9 -7.16 35.27 -26.44
N ILE A 10 -7.78 35.94 -25.46
CA ILE A 10 -8.71 35.30 -24.52
C ILE A 10 -9.97 34.80 -25.26
N SER A 11 -10.54 35.59 -26.17
CA SER A 11 -11.70 35.16 -26.97
C SER A 11 -11.38 33.98 -27.90
N LEU A 12 -10.17 33.93 -28.49
CA LEU A 12 -9.74 32.79 -29.30
C LEU A 12 -9.46 31.54 -28.44
N LEU A 13 -8.91 31.69 -27.24
CA LEU A 13 -8.69 30.56 -26.31
C LEU A 13 -10.01 29.93 -25.85
N PHE A 14 -11.04 30.74 -25.58
CA PHE A 14 -12.36 30.24 -25.18
C PHE A 14 -13.10 29.54 -26.34
N LEU A 15 -12.85 29.92 -27.59
CA LEU A 15 -13.45 29.26 -28.76
C LEU A 15 -12.89 27.83 -28.99
N PHE A 16 -11.62 27.60 -28.63
CA PHE A 16 -10.97 26.28 -28.82
C PHE A 16 -11.40 25.22 -27.80
N VAL A 17 -11.90 25.59 -26.63
CA VAL A 17 -12.30 24.63 -25.58
C VAL A 17 -13.64 23.92 -25.88
N ALA A 18 -14.51 24.51 -26.71
CA ALA A 18 -15.88 24.00 -26.92
C ALA A 18 -16.05 22.96 -28.05
N VAL A 19 -15.03 22.70 -28.89
CA VAL A 19 -15.18 21.90 -30.12
C VAL A 19 -14.43 20.55 -30.08
N GLY A 20 -13.76 20.22 -28.97
CA GLY A 20 -12.89 19.05 -28.88
C GLY A 20 -13.56 17.79 -28.32
N PHE A 21 -13.96 16.88 -29.23
CA PHE A 21 -14.02 15.42 -29.03
C PHE A 21 -15.16 14.83 -28.19
N ALA A 22 -16.36 14.80 -28.77
CA ALA A 22 -17.28 13.69 -28.57
C ALA A 22 -16.94 12.57 -29.56
N ALA A 23 -16.36 11.48 -29.08
CA ALA A 23 -16.22 10.23 -29.83
C ALA A 23 -16.90 9.09 -29.05
N PRO A 24 -18.04 8.56 -29.50
CA PRO A 24 -18.57 7.32 -28.96
C PRO A 24 -17.84 6.15 -29.63
N SER A 25 -16.91 5.53 -28.89
CA SER A 25 -16.29 4.26 -29.29
C SER A 25 -17.34 3.16 -29.22
N ALA A 26 -17.75 2.64 -30.38
CA ALA A 26 -18.59 1.46 -30.50
C ALA A 26 -17.89 0.25 -29.84
N GLN A 27 -18.53 -0.35 -28.84
CA GLN A 27 -18.12 -1.63 -28.28
C GLN A 27 -18.50 -2.74 -29.28
N SER A 28 -17.51 -3.51 -29.72
CA SER A 28 -17.73 -4.77 -30.43
C SER A 28 -17.48 -5.91 -29.47
N ASP A 29 -18.54 -6.45 -28.89
CA ASP A 29 -18.50 -7.70 -28.12
C ASP A 29 -18.30 -8.87 -29.08
N VAL A 30 -17.04 -9.28 -29.26
CA VAL A 30 -16.71 -10.53 -29.94
C VAL A 30 -16.88 -11.66 -28.93
N ALA A 31 -18.05 -12.28 -28.94
CA ALA A 31 -18.30 -13.51 -28.21
C ALA A 31 -17.46 -14.66 -28.80
N THR A 32 -16.35 -14.98 -28.16
CA THR A 32 -15.58 -16.19 -28.46
C THR A 32 -16.30 -17.41 -27.88
N PRO A 33 -16.54 -18.49 -28.64
CA PRO A 33 -17.07 -19.73 -28.06
C PRO A 33 -15.96 -20.42 -27.24
N VAL A 34 -16.11 -20.42 -25.92
CA VAL A 34 -15.28 -21.24 -25.02
C VAL A 34 -15.66 -22.70 -25.24
N VAL A 35 -14.80 -23.43 -25.96
CA VAL A 35 -14.92 -24.88 -26.12
C VAL A 35 -14.49 -25.53 -24.80
N ILE A 36 -15.47 -25.86 -23.96
CA ILE A 36 -15.24 -26.54 -22.67
C ILE A 36 -15.02 -28.03 -22.93
N ILE A 37 -13.76 -28.40 -23.14
CA ILE A 37 -13.32 -29.80 -23.26
C ILE A 37 -13.51 -30.49 -21.89
N HIS A 38 -14.64 -31.16 -21.70
CA HIS A 38 -14.91 -31.98 -20.52
C HIS A 38 -14.12 -33.29 -20.61
N LEU A 39 -12.87 -33.27 -20.20
CA LEU A 39 -12.12 -34.50 -19.92
C LEU A 39 -12.34 -34.88 -18.46
N PRO A 40 -12.76 -36.12 -18.12
CA PRO A 40 -12.89 -36.53 -16.73
C PRO A 40 -11.49 -36.63 -16.10
N ILE A 41 -11.09 -35.60 -15.36
CA ILE A 41 -9.90 -35.64 -14.52
C ILE A 41 -10.22 -36.57 -13.35
N ILE A 42 -9.73 -37.81 -13.42
CA ILE A 42 -9.75 -38.74 -12.28
C ILE A 42 -8.62 -38.31 -11.34
N ILE A 43 -8.95 -37.48 -10.35
CA ILE A 43 -8.02 -37.08 -9.28
C ILE A 43 -7.98 -38.23 -8.27
N GLN A 44 -6.89 -39.00 -8.23
CA GLN A 44 -6.65 -39.96 -7.15
C GLN A 44 -6.25 -39.20 -5.87
N PRO A 45 -6.74 -39.60 -4.68
CA PRO A 45 -6.30 -39.01 -3.43
C PRO A 45 -4.84 -39.38 -3.16
N ILE A 46 -3.97 -38.38 -3.17
CA ILE A 46 -2.56 -38.50 -2.82
C ILE A 46 -2.53 -38.85 -1.32
N GLY A 47 -2.08 -40.06 -0.99
CA GLY A 47 -1.94 -40.51 0.40
C GLY A 47 -1.14 -39.51 1.22
N SER A 48 -1.66 -39.17 2.40
CA SER A 48 -1.05 -38.20 3.32
C SER A 48 0.38 -38.62 3.68
N PRO A 49 1.39 -37.74 3.57
CA PRO A 49 2.72 -38.05 4.05
C PRO A 49 2.71 -38.27 5.57
N PRO A 50 3.57 -39.16 6.11
CA PRO A 50 3.71 -39.36 7.54
C PRO A 50 4.17 -38.04 8.21
N PRO A 51 3.71 -37.73 9.44
CA PRO A 51 4.16 -36.53 10.14
C PRO A 51 5.66 -36.65 10.44
N LEU A 52 6.45 -35.72 9.89
CA LEU A 52 7.85 -35.55 10.23
C LEU A 52 7.94 -35.11 11.70
N PRO A 53 8.86 -35.65 12.53
CA PRO A 53 9.01 -35.20 13.90
C PRO A 53 9.43 -33.73 13.93
N THR A 54 8.58 -32.89 14.52
CA THR A 54 8.85 -31.47 14.75
C THR A 54 10.07 -31.32 15.66
N PRO A 55 11.14 -30.60 15.26
CA PRO A 55 12.20 -30.25 16.20
C PRO A 55 11.62 -29.34 17.28
N LEU A 56 11.65 -29.83 18.52
CA LEU A 56 11.27 -29.07 19.71
C LEU A 56 12.35 -28.03 19.98
N LEU A 57 12.19 -26.83 19.43
CA LEU A 57 12.99 -25.69 19.81
C LEU A 57 12.60 -25.28 21.24
N THR A 58 13.51 -25.49 22.17
CA THR A 58 13.45 -24.93 23.53
C THR A 58 13.49 -23.41 23.42
N ALA A 59 12.32 -22.78 23.48
CA ALA A 59 12.19 -21.34 23.65
C ALA A 59 12.79 -20.96 25.02
N THR A 60 14.00 -20.42 24.98
CA THR A 60 14.56 -19.68 26.12
C THR A 60 13.76 -18.38 26.20
N ALA A 61 13.02 -18.21 27.30
CA ALA A 61 12.20 -17.02 27.55
C ALA A 61 13.07 -15.76 27.49
N SER A 62 12.84 -14.95 26.46
CA SER A 62 13.28 -13.56 26.40
C SER A 62 12.42 -12.76 27.40
N PRO A 63 13.01 -11.84 28.21
CA PRO A 63 12.23 -11.07 29.16
C PRO A 63 11.26 -10.15 28.40
N THR A 64 9.98 -10.44 28.53
CA THR A 64 8.87 -9.53 28.21
C THR A 64 9.07 -8.21 28.94
N PRO A 65 9.26 -7.05 28.27
CA PRO A 65 8.78 -5.82 28.86
C PRO A 65 7.26 -5.94 28.91
N SER A 66 6.76 -6.24 30.10
CA SER A 66 5.35 -6.25 30.44
C SER A 66 4.82 -4.82 30.37
N GLY A 67 4.63 -4.30 29.15
CA GLY A 67 3.76 -3.18 28.88
C GLY A 67 2.33 -3.71 28.88
N THR A 68 1.59 -3.41 29.93
CA THR A 68 0.13 -3.57 30.00
C THR A 68 -0.49 -3.18 28.66
N ALA A 69 -1.19 -4.12 28.01
CA ALA A 69 -2.08 -3.83 26.89
C ALA A 69 -3.25 -2.98 27.42
N VAL A 70 -3.00 -1.69 27.58
CA VAL A 70 -4.05 -0.69 27.69
C VAL A 70 -4.64 -0.60 26.28
N PRO A 71 -5.97 -0.72 26.10
CA PRO A 71 -6.60 -0.42 24.82
C PRO A 71 -6.13 0.98 24.41
N PRO A 72 -5.71 1.21 23.15
CA PRO A 72 -5.21 2.51 22.74
C PRO A 72 -6.27 3.55 23.11
N THR A 73 -5.99 4.32 24.15
CA THR A 73 -6.68 5.59 24.35
C THR A 73 -6.37 6.33 23.06
N GLU A 74 -7.39 6.63 22.27
CA GLU A 74 -7.35 7.53 21.11
C GLU A 74 -6.83 8.91 21.56
N THR A 75 -5.57 8.98 21.94
CA THR A 75 -4.77 10.19 21.77
C THR A 75 -4.58 10.21 20.27
N ALA A 76 -5.38 11.02 19.58
CA ALA A 76 -5.30 11.18 18.15
C ALA A 76 -3.84 11.43 17.77
N VAL A 77 -3.16 10.38 17.30
CA VAL A 77 -1.82 10.50 16.73
C VAL A 77 -2.00 11.50 15.59
N PRO A 78 -1.26 12.62 15.59
CA PRO A 78 -1.46 13.64 14.58
C PRO A 78 -1.36 12.98 13.21
N PHE A 79 -2.41 13.09 12.39
CA PHE A 79 -2.54 12.51 11.04
C PHE A 79 -1.45 12.98 10.04
N GLN A 80 -0.42 13.67 10.52
CA GLN A 80 0.68 14.26 9.76
C GLN A 80 1.99 13.51 9.97
N VAL A 81 1.96 12.27 10.47
CA VAL A 81 3.21 11.54 10.80
C VAL A 81 4.05 11.26 9.54
N CYS A 82 3.41 11.00 8.40
CA CYS A 82 4.09 10.91 7.10
C CYS A 82 3.25 11.50 5.96
N GLN A 83 3.89 12.31 5.11
CA GLN A 83 3.24 12.98 3.97
C GLN A 83 3.73 12.45 2.62
N ILE A 84 4.90 11.82 2.58
CA ILE A 84 5.57 11.38 1.37
C ILE A 84 5.73 9.87 1.43
N CYS A 85 4.95 9.11 0.66
CA CYS A 85 5.10 7.65 0.53
C CYS A 85 5.61 7.21 -0.86
N THR A 86 5.93 8.15 -1.75
CA THR A 86 6.32 7.85 -3.14
C THR A 86 7.81 7.56 -3.32
N TYR A 87 8.64 7.92 -2.34
CA TYR A 87 10.07 7.64 -2.30
C TYR A 87 10.56 7.63 -0.85
N ASN A 88 11.78 7.15 -0.63
CA ASN A 88 12.37 7.12 0.70
C ASN A 88 12.72 8.54 1.19
N ALA A 89 11.86 9.11 2.05
CA ALA A 89 12.01 10.46 2.60
C ALA A 89 12.31 10.51 4.12
N TYR A 90 12.00 9.45 4.86
CA TYR A 90 12.09 9.41 6.33
C TYR A 90 12.98 8.26 6.79
N ASN A 91 13.70 8.48 7.89
CA ASN A 91 14.44 7.46 8.63
C ASN A 91 13.95 7.48 10.09
N CYS A 92 14.38 6.55 10.94
CA CYS A 92 13.98 6.50 12.35
C CYS A 92 14.26 7.81 13.13
N ASP A 93 15.33 8.54 12.79
CA ASP A 93 15.66 9.82 13.40
C ASP A 93 14.65 10.96 13.09
N ALA A 94 13.72 10.72 12.17
CA ALA A 94 12.64 11.66 11.84
C ALA A 94 11.49 11.63 12.86
N PHE A 95 11.47 10.64 13.77
CA PHE A 95 10.38 10.40 14.71
C PHE A 95 10.88 10.51 16.16
N ALA A 96 10.02 11.03 17.05
CA ALA A 96 10.38 11.14 18.46
C ALA A 96 10.12 9.84 19.23
N THR A 97 9.20 9.01 18.74
CA THR A 97 8.78 7.75 19.38
C THR A 97 8.61 6.64 18.36
N GLN A 98 8.71 5.40 18.83
CA GLN A 98 8.44 4.21 18.03
C GLN A 98 7.01 4.23 17.46
N ILE A 99 6.04 4.70 18.25
CA ILE A 99 4.63 4.76 17.87
C ILE A 99 4.42 5.68 16.65
N GLU A 100 5.11 6.81 16.59
CA GLU A 100 5.07 7.71 15.43
C GLU A 100 5.68 7.04 14.18
N ALA A 101 6.86 6.42 14.31
CA ALA A 101 7.49 5.70 13.21
C ALA A 101 6.59 4.56 12.70
N GLN A 102 5.95 3.81 13.59
CA GLN A 102 5.00 2.75 13.26
C GLN A 102 3.80 3.29 12.50
N ALA A 103 3.22 4.41 12.95
CA ALA A 103 2.09 5.03 12.26
C ALA A 103 2.44 5.45 10.83
N CYS A 104 3.67 5.96 10.61
CA CYS A 104 4.17 6.25 9.27
C CYS A 104 4.33 4.99 8.42
N HIS A 105 5.00 3.97 8.98
CA HIS A 105 5.23 2.70 8.32
C HIS A 105 3.90 2.10 7.85
N ASP A 106 2.93 1.94 8.75
CA ASP A 106 1.63 1.34 8.45
C ASP A 106 0.86 2.16 7.42
N HIS A 107 0.90 3.50 7.53
CA HIS A 107 0.26 4.38 6.56
C HIS A 107 0.83 4.19 5.16
N CYS A 108 2.15 4.31 5.00
CA CYS A 108 2.76 4.17 3.69
C CYS A 108 2.67 2.74 3.15
N PHE A 109 2.83 1.72 4.00
CA PHE A 109 2.66 0.32 3.63
C PHE A 109 1.24 0.07 3.08
N SER A 110 0.20 0.66 3.69
CA SER A 110 -1.18 0.54 3.18
C SER A 110 -1.40 1.18 1.80
N LEU A 111 -0.59 2.19 1.44
CA LEU A 111 -0.72 2.92 0.18
C LEU A 111 0.10 2.28 -0.96
N VAL A 112 1.33 1.84 -0.66
CA VAL A 112 2.28 1.36 -1.70
C VAL A 112 2.55 -0.14 -1.63
N GLY A 113 2.19 -0.80 -0.54
CA GLY A 113 2.32 -2.25 -0.36
C GLY A 113 3.71 -2.75 0.05
N TYR A 114 4.61 -1.85 0.45
CA TYR A 114 5.94 -2.17 0.95
C TYR A 114 6.48 -1.06 1.86
N ASP A 115 7.51 -1.35 2.65
CA ASP A 115 8.21 -0.36 3.47
C ASP A 115 9.12 0.52 2.59
N VAL A 116 8.54 1.59 2.04
CA VAL A 116 9.23 2.56 1.19
C VAL A 116 10.33 3.35 1.92
N HIS A 117 10.23 3.46 3.24
CA HIS A 117 11.15 4.23 4.08
C HIS A 117 12.24 3.37 4.72
N ARG A 118 12.06 2.05 4.73
CA ARG A 118 12.97 1.10 5.41
C ARG A 118 13.04 1.37 6.92
N LEU A 119 11.89 1.69 7.51
CA LEU A 119 11.74 1.89 8.95
C LEU A 119 11.71 0.55 9.70
N ASP A 120 11.26 -0.51 9.03
CA ASP A 120 11.29 -1.90 9.49
C ASP A 120 12.42 -2.64 8.73
N ALA A 121 13.60 -2.69 9.34
CA ALA A 121 14.81 -3.17 8.67
C ALA A 121 14.85 -4.71 8.54
N ASP A 122 14.29 -5.41 9.51
CA ASP A 122 14.24 -6.86 9.62
C ASP A 122 12.91 -7.48 9.14
N ASN A 123 11.92 -6.66 8.79
CA ASN A 123 10.63 -7.02 8.21
C ASN A 123 9.77 -7.88 9.15
N ASP A 124 9.82 -7.60 10.44
CA ASP A 124 9.01 -8.29 11.44
C ASP A 124 7.66 -7.59 11.70
N GLY A 125 7.45 -6.44 11.06
CA GLY A 125 6.26 -5.59 11.17
C GLY A 125 6.40 -4.46 12.18
N ILE A 126 7.54 -4.34 12.88
CA ILE A 126 7.79 -3.35 13.93
C ILE A 126 8.82 -2.34 13.41
N ALA A 127 8.36 -1.12 13.16
CA ALA A 127 9.22 -0.04 12.69
C ALA A 127 10.04 0.56 13.84
N CYS A 128 11.33 0.84 13.58
CA CYS A 128 12.22 1.64 14.42
C CYS A 128 12.22 1.26 15.91
N GLU A 129 12.43 -0.03 16.22
CA GLU A 129 12.38 -0.60 17.58
C GLU A 129 13.30 0.04 18.62
N VAL A 130 14.33 0.78 18.16
CA VAL A 130 15.29 1.47 19.02
C VAL A 130 14.76 2.79 19.60
N LEU A 131 13.65 3.30 19.06
CA LEU A 131 13.02 4.52 19.55
C LEU A 131 12.23 4.29 20.84
N PRO A 132 12.04 5.34 21.67
CA PRO A 132 11.26 5.26 22.89
C PRO A 132 9.79 4.89 22.68
#